data_AF-A0A1I5XGG1-F1
#
_entry.id   AF-A0A1I5XGG1-F1
#
_cell.length_a   1.000
_cell.length_b   1.000
_cell.length_c   1.000
_cell.angle_alpha   90.00
_cell.angle_beta   90.00
_cell.angle_gamma   90.00
#
_symmetry.space_group_name_H-M   'P 1'
#
loop_
_entity.id
_entity.type
_entity.pdbx_description
1 polymer ?
#
loop_
_entity_poly.entity_id
_entity_poly.type
_entity_poly.pdbx_seq_one_letter_code
_entity_poly.pdbx_strand_id
1 'polypeptide(L)'
;MSNFLFMVEWPELQEPAGKAESLVHADPRAACFYARYAMERAVGWVYRFDPAMDQPGYDHSLNSVVFIAVMFVYRRWTSPATTTA
;
A
#
# COMPACT_ATOMS: atom_id res chain seq x y z
N MET A 1 1.90 2.55 22.67
CA MET A 1 1.14 1.68 21.74
C MET A 1 1.45 2.16 20.33
N SER A 2 1.70 1.25 19.39
CA SER A 2 1.96 1.61 17.99
C SER A 2 0.65 1.66 17.21
N ASN A 3 0.51 2.62 16.30
CA ASN A 3 -0.61 2.72 15.37
C ASN A 3 -0.73 1.49 14.44
N PHE A 4 0.35 0.72 14.28
CA PHE A 4 0.44 -0.41 13.35
C PHE A 4 0.32 -1.78 14.04
N LEU A 5 -0.30 -1.83 15.23
CA LEU A 5 -0.55 -3.09 15.94
C LEU A 5 -1.54 -4.02 15.21
N PHE A 6 -2.36 -3.50 14.30
CA PHE A 6 -3.27 -4.31 13.49
C PHE A 6 -2.58 -5.05 12.33
N MET A 7 -1.28 -4.79 12.10
CA MET A 7 -0.51 -5.36 11.00
C MET A 7 0.41 -6.51 11.44
N VAL A 8 0.19 -7.09 12.62
CA VAL A 8 1.07 -8.14 13.20
C VAL A 8 1.16 -9.37 12.29
N GLU A 9 0.11 -9.67 11.53
CA GLU A 9 0.09 -10.78 10.56
C GLU A 9 0.98 -10.52 9.33
N TRP A 10 1.43 -9.29 9.10
CA TRP A 10 2.31 -8.90 7.99
C TRP A 10 3.58 -8.21 8.51
N PRO A 11 4.55 -8.96 9.06
CA PRO A 11 5.77 -8.39 9.64
C PRO A 11 6.56 -7.53 8.64
N GLU A 12 6.55 -7.91 7.37
CA GLU A 12 7.21 -7.20 6.27
C GLU A 12 6.67 -5.78 6.05
N LEU A 13 5.44 -5.50 6.48
CA LEU A 13 4.81 -4.18 6.45
C LEU A 13 4.87 -3.50 7.82
N GLN A 14 4.67 -4.26 8.89
CA GLN A 14 4.61 -3.74 10.25
C GLN A 14 5.96 -3.13 10.69
N GLU A 15 7.07 -3.82 10.45
CA GLU A 15 8.39 -3.35 10.87
C GLU A 15 8.77 -1.99 10.26
N PRO A 16 8.68 -1.78 8.94
CA PRO A 16 8.99 -0.47 8.37
C PRO A 16 7.94 0.59 8.75
N ALA A 17 6.66 0.24 8.91
CA ALA A 17 5.64 1.18 9.37
C ALA A 17 5.90 1.67 10.81
N GLY A 18 6.25 0.75 11.72
CA GLY A 18 6.65 1.08 13.09
C GLY A 18 7.94 1.91 13.15
N LYS A 19 8.92 1.64 12.28
CA LYS A 19 10.12 2.48 12.16
C LYS A 19 9.77 3.89 11.70
N ALA A 20 8.91 4.04 10.70
CA ALA A 20 8.43 5.34 10.24
C ALA A 20 7.73 6.13 11.37
N GLU A 21 6.88 5.45 12.15
CA GLU A 21 6.22 6.04 13.33
C GLU A 21 7.23 6.53 14.37
N SER A 22 8.23 5.71 14.71
CA SER A 22 9.23 6.05 15.72
C SER A 22 10.14 7.22 15.32
N LEU A 23 10.38 7.39 14.02
CA LEU A 23 11.31 8.39 13.48
C LEU A 23 10.64 9.71 13.14
N VAL A 24 9.30 9.80 13.16
CA VAL A 24 8.56 10.97 12.63
C VAL A 24 8.98 12.31 13.26
N HIS A 25 9.36 12.30 14.54
CA HIS A 25 9.82 13.48 15.26
C HIS A 25 11.35 13.64 15.30
N ALA A 26 12.09 12.53 15.27
CA ALA A 26 13.55 12.55 15.41
C ALA A 26 14.27 12.77 14.06
N ASP A 27 13.82 12.08 13.02
CA ASP A 27 14.33 12.22 11.65
C ASP A 27 13.18 12.04 10.64
N PRO A 28 12.53 13.14 10.22
CA PRO A 28 11.41 13.07 9.30
C PRO A 28 11.80 12.58 7.90
N ARG A 29 13.07 12.71 7.49
CA ARG A 29 13.53 12.21 6.18
C ARG A 29 13.63 10.68 6.20
N ALA A 30 14.24 10.13 7.24
CA ALA A 30 14.27 8.69 7.45
C ALA A 30 12.86 8.11 7.63
N ALA A 31 11.98 8.81 8.36
CA ALA A 31 10.59 8.40 8.52
C ALA A 31 9.86 8.29 7.16
N CYS A 32 10.03 9.27 6.28
CA CYS A 32 9.44 9.25 4.94
C CYS A 32 9.99 8.09 4.08
N PHE A 33 11.29 7.80 4.19
CA PHE A 33 11.90 6.65 3.51
C PHE A 33 11.26 5.32 3.95
N TYR A 34 11.12 5.10 5.26
CA TYR A 34 10.49 3.88 5.77
C TYR A 34 9.00 3.79 5.42
N ALA A 35 8.28 4.91 5.44
CA ALA A 35 6.88 4.97 5.01
C ALA A 35 6.73 4.58 3.53
N ARG A 36 7.61 5.11 2.68
CA ARG A 36 7.65 4.78 1.25
C ARG A 36 7.93 3.29 1.03
N TYR A 37 8.93 2.75 1.72
CA TYR A 37 9.29 1.34 1.66
C TYR A 37 8.16 0.39 2.12
N ALA A 38 7.42 0.78 3.16
CA ALA A 38 6.24 0.04 3.61
C ALA A 38 5.13 0.04 2.54
N MET A 39 4.88 1.19 1.90
CA MET A 39 3.89 1.30 0.82
C MET A 39 4.27 0.47 -0.41
N GLU A 40 5.54 0.46 -0.84
CA GLU A 40 6.03 -0.37 -1.95
C GLU A 40 5.69 -1.85 -1.74
N ARG A 41 5.94 -2.34 -0.53
CA ARG A 41 5.63 -3.73 -0.16
C ARG A 41 4.14 -3.99 -0.09
N ALA A 42 3.37 -3.07 0.48
CA ALA A 42 1.92 -3.23 0.58
C ALA A 42 1.29 -3.32 -0.81
N VAL A 43 1.68 -2.42 -1.72
CA VAL A 43 1.19 -2.42 -3.10
C VAL A 43 1.65 -3.67 -3.84
N GLY A 44 2.92 -4.06 -3.70
CA GLY A 44 3.43 -5.30 -4.29
C GLY A 44 2.68 -6.54 -3.80
N TRP A 45 2.29 -6.59 -2.53
CA TRP A 45 1.45 -7.64 -1.97
C TRP A 45 0.06 -7.64 -2.63
N VAL A 46 -0.59 -6.48 -2.76
CA VAL A 46 -1.90 -6.38 -3.42
C VAL A 46 -1.83 -6.89 -4.87
N TYR A 47 -0.84 -6.46 -5.65
CA TYR A 47 -0.66 -6.95 -7.03
C TYR A 47 -0.37 -8.46 -7.13
N ARG A 48 0.22 -9.05 -6.09
CA ARG A 48 0.54 -10.48 -6.08
C ARG A 48 -0.67 -11.34 -5.75
N PHE A 49 -1.56 -10.85 -4.88
CA PHE A 49 -2.66 -11.64 -4.33
C PHE A 49 -4.04 -11.26 -4.87
N ASP A 50 -4.20 -10.10 -5.50
CA ASP A 50 -5.43 -9.71 -6.18
C ASP A 50 -5.36 -10.07 -7.68
N PRO A 51 -6.06 -11.13 -8.13
CA PRO A 51 -6.05 -11.56 -9.53
C PRO A 51 -6.71 -10.55 -10.48
N ALA A 52 -7.44 -9.57 -9.95
CA ALA A 52 -8.03 -8.50 -10.76
C ALA A 52 -7.06 -7.33 -11.00
N MET A 53 -5.90 -7.33 -10.34
CA MET A 53 -4.85 -6.33 -10.55
C MET A 53 -3.71 -6.91 -11.39
N ASP A 54 -3.56 -6.41 -12.61
CA ASP A 54 -2.39 -6.72 -13.44
C ASP A 54 -1.26 -5.71 -13.17
N GLN A 55 -0.01 -6.20 -13.09
CA GLN A 55 1.12 -5.32 -12.83
C GLN A 55 1.34 -4.37 -14.03
N PRO A 56 1.61 -3.08 -13.80
CA PRO A 56 1.90 -2.16 -14.91
C PRO A 56 3.13 -2.64 -15.68
N GLY A 57 2.97 -2.84 -16.99
CA GLY A 57 4.00 -3.45 -17.83
C GLY A 57 5.21 -2.57 -18.18
N TYR A 58 5.19 -1.25 -17.87
CA TYR A 58 6.25 -0.32 -18.30
C TYR A 58 6.89 0.49 -17.16
N ASP A 59 6.17 0.79 -16.08
CA ASP A 59 6.70 1.59 -14.97
C ASP A 59 6.36 0.99 -13.60
N HIS A 60 7.40 0.56 -12.88
CA HIS A 60 7.35 0.06 -11.51
C HIS A 60 7.66 1.14 -10.47
N SER A 61 7.70 2.42 -10.87
CA SER A 61 7.79 3.51 -9.92
C SER A 61 6.61 3.44 -8.95
N LEU A 62 6.89 3.71 -7.68
CA LEU A 62 5.89 3.70 -6.61
C LEU A 62 4.66 4.55 -6.96
N ASN A 63 4.88 5.69 -7.62
CA ASN A 63 3.83 6.59 -8.06
C ASN A 63 2.88 5.90 -9.07
N SER A 64 3.44 5.21 -10.06
CA SER A 64 2.68 4.44 -11.06
C SER A 64 1.85 3.33 -10.41
N VAL A 65 2.47 2.50 -9.58
CA VAL A 65 1.78 1.35 -8.96
C VAL A 65 0.72 1.77 -7.93
N VAL A 66 0.95 2.83 -7.15
CA VAL A 66 -0.06 3.37 -6.22
C VAL A 66 -1.22 3.99 -6.99
N PHE A 67 -0.94 4.77 -8.03
CA PHE A 67 -1.99 5.40 -8.82
C PHE A 67 -2.95 4.37 -9.42
N ILE A 68 -2.42 3.28 -9.98
CA ILE A 68 -3.23 2.22 -10.57
C ILE A 68 -4.01 1.46 -9.50
N ALA A 69 -3.38 1.10 -8.38
CA ALA A 69 -4.07 0.42 -7.28
C ALA A 69 -5.22 1.28 -6.72
N VAL A 70 -5.00 2.58 -6.51
CA VAL A 70 -6.03 3.52 -6.04
C VAL A 70 -7.16 3.66 -7.06
N MET A 71 -6.83 3.84 -8.35
CA MET A 71 -7.83 3.94 -9.43
C MET A 71 -8.66 2.66 -9.55
N PHE A 72 -8.05 1.50 -9.38
CA PHE A 72 -8.76 0.22 -9.41
C PHE A 72 -9.73 0.09 -8.24
N VAL A 73 -9.28 0.36 -7.02
CA VAL A 73 -10.14 0.34 -5.81
C VAL A 73 -11.28 1.34 -5.97
N TYR A 74 -11.00 2.55 -6.44
CA TYR A 74 -12.00 3.58 -6.70
C TYR A 74 -13.02 3.14 -7.75
N ARG A 75 -12.56 2.56 -8.87
CA ARG A 75 -13.44 2.04 -9.92
C ARG A 75 -14.31 0.89 -9.42
N ARG A 76 -13.76 0.01 -8.57
CA ARG A 76 -14.52 -1.08 -7.95
C ARG A 76 -15.61 -0.54 -7.02
N TRP A 77 -15.30 0.50 -6.24
CA TRP A 77 -16.25 1.11 -5.31
C TRP A 77 -17.36 1.90 -6.03
N THR A 78 -17.03 2.54 -7.15
CA THR A 78 -17.97 3.34 -7.96
C THR A 78 -18.70 2.52 -9.03
N SER A 79 -18.35 1.25 -9.21
CA SER A 79 -19.10 0.35 -10.08
C SER A 79 -20.52 0.20 -9.55
N PRO A 80 -21.57 0.59 -10.30
CA PRO A 80 -22.94 0.33 -9.86
C PRO A 80 -23.09 -1.17 -9.67
N ALA A 81 -23.60 -1.58 -8.50
CA ALA A 81 -23.98 -2.96 -8.25
C ALA A 81 -24.90 -3.35 -9.41
N THR A 82 -24.45 -4.29 -10.23
CA THR A 82 -25.25 -4.79 -11.34
C THR A 82 -26.38 -5.56 -10.68
N THR A 83 -27.48 -4.88 -10.36
CA THR A 83 -28.74 -5.49 -9.97
C THR A 83 -29.25 -6.20 -11.21
N THR A 84 -28.78 -7.42 -11.41
CA THR A 84 -29.35 -8.34 -12.39
C THR A 84 -30.72 -8.71 -11.84
N ALA A 85 -31.76 -8.19 -12.51
CA ALA A 85 -33.15 -8.57 -12.31
C ALA A 85 -33.42 -9.96 -12.91
#